data_AF-A0A7W1JRN7-F1
#
_entry.id   AF-A0A7W1JRN7-F1
#
_cell.length_a   1.000
_cell.length_b   1.000
_cell.length_c   1.000
_cell.angle_alpha   90.00
_cell.angle_beta   90.00
_cell.angle_gamma   90.00
#
_symmetry.space_group_name_H-M   'P 1'
#
loop_
_entity.id
_entity.type
_entity.pdbx_description
1 polymer ?
#
loop_
_entity_poly.entity_id
_entity_poly.type
_entity_poly.pdbx_seq_one_letter_code
_entity_poly.pdbx_strand_id
1 'polypeptide(L)'
;DKPKSWIPLSNFDGIEIKDFAAEIARLALLIAEFQCDVRLINQQEARLNILPLKRTEHIHTGNALRMDWLTVCPPATQSEQQTGDLIGVEPDQGEIDSSAAEVETYICGNPPYLGSRVQDEKRKEDLQLLAAKRIKKWKSLDYVAGWYLQAA
;
A
#
# COMPACT_ATOMS: atom_id res chain seq x y z
N ASP A 1 25.64 3.57 -4.77
CA ASP A 1 25.12 4.39 -3.67
C ASP A 1 23.75 3.88 -3.22
N LYS A 2 23.65 3.40 -1.99
CA LYS A 2 22.37 3.00 -1.38
C LYS A 2 21.57 4.26 -1.04
N PRO A 3 20.25 4.31 -1.28
CA PRO A 3 19.44 5.48 -0.93
C PRO A 3 19.54 5.74 0.58
N LYS A 4 19.75 7.00 0.97
CA LYS A 4 19.94 7.41 2.37
C LYS A 4 18.62 7.56 3.16
N SER A 5 17.45 7.44 2.52
CA SER A 5 16.20 7.16 3.24
C SER A 5 16.13 5.66 3.57
N TRP A 6 16.07 5.32 4.86
CA TRP A 6 15.86 3.94 5.30
C TRP A 6 14.45 3.40 5.02
N ILE A 7 13.51 4.26 4.60
CA ILE A 7 12.13 3.88 4.30
C ILE A 7 11.85 4.20 2.83
N PRO A 8 11.87 3.20 1.93
CA PRO A 8 11.54 3.42 0.52
C PRO A 8 10.03 3.61 0.33
N LEU A 9 9.65 4.41 -0.69
CA LEU A 9 8.24 4.62 -1.04
C LEU A 9 7.51 3.34 -1.48
N SER A 10 8.23 2.30 -1.89
CA SER A 10 7.68 0.97 -2.19
C SER A 10 7.07 0.26 -0.99
N ASN A 11 7.30 0.77 0.23
CA ASN A 11 6.70 0.21 1.44
C ASN A 11 5.28 0.74 1.71
N PHE A 12 4.74 1.62 0.85
CA PHE A 12 3.43 2.25 1.04
C PHE A 12 2.47 1.86 -0.08
N ASP A 13 1.55 0.94 0.24
CA ASP A 13 0.43 0.59 -0.63
C ASP A 13 -0.85 1.31 -0.18
N GLY A 14 -1.76 1.56 -1.12
CA GLY A 14 -3.03 2.23 -0.81
C GLY A 14 -4.12 1.97 -1.84
N ILE A 15 -5.38 2.02 -1.40
CA ILE A 15 -6.56 1.92 -2.25
C ILE A 15 -7.46 3.14 -1.99
N GLU A 16 -7.73 3.92 -3.02
CA GLU A 16 -8.61 5.09 -2.95
C GLU A 16 -9.62 5.07 -4.08
N ILE A 17 -10.90 5.31 -3.79
CA ILE A 17 -11.98 5.22 -4.78
C ILE A 17 -12.00 6.43 -5.72
N LYS A 18 -11.52 7.59 -5.27
CA LYS A 18 -11.45 8.82 -6.06
C LYS A 18 -10.07 8.97 -6.71
N ASP A 19 -10.05 8.97 -8.03
CA ASP A 19 -8.86 9.17 -8.86
C ASP A 19 -8.02 10.39 -8.42
N PHE A 20 -8.64 11.55 -8.24
CA PHE A 20 -7.95 12.76 -7.85
C PHE A 20 -7.27 12.66 -6.48
N ALA A 21 -7.93 12.01 -5.52
CA ALA A 21 -7.35 11.80 -4.19
C ALA A 21 -6.18 10.80 -4.26
N ALA A 22 -6.27 9.77 -5.10
CA ALA A 22 -5.17 8.84 -5.36
C ALA A 22 -3.94 9.55 -5.97
N GLU A 23 -4.12 10.44 -6.94
CA GLU A 23 -3.02 11.22 -7.51
C GLU A 23 -2.38 12.16 -6.47
N ILE A 24 -3.20 12.82 -5.63
CA ILE A 24 -2.70 13.64 -4.53
C ILE A 24 -1.85 12.79 -3.57
N ALA A 25 -2.29 11.59 -3.22
CA ALA A 25 -1.53 10.70 -2.34
C ALA A 25 -0.17 10.31 -2.94
N ARG A 26 -0.11 9.99 -4.23
CA ARG A 26 1.16 9.70 -4.95
C ARG A 26 2.12 10.88 -4.90
N LEU A 27 1.63 12.09 -5.16
CA LEU A 27 2.43 13.31 -5.09
C LEU A 27 2.86 13.63 -3.65
N ALA A 28 1.97 13.43 -2.67
CA ALA A 28 2.26 13.68 -1.26
C ALA A 28 3.39 12.78 -0.75
N LEU A 29 3.41 11.50 -1.14
CA LEU A 29 4.50 10.57 -0.81
C LEU A 29 5.84 11.05 -1.39
N LEU A 30 5.87 11.46 -2.66
CA LEU A 30 7.07 12.00 -3.30
C LEU A 30 7.57 13.28 -2.62
N ILE A 31 6.64 14.19 -2.27
CA ILE A 31 6.99 15.41 -1.52
C ILE A 31 7.54 15.02 -0.14
N ALA A 32 6.93 14.06 0.55
CA ALA A 32 7.39 13.60 1.85
C ALA A 32 8.80 13.00 1.79
N GLU A 33 9.09 12.13 0.81
CA GLU A 33 10.44 11.59 0.56
C GLU A 33 11.45 12.72 0.39
N PHE A 34 11.16 13.67 -0.51
CA PHE A 34 12.04 14.82 -0.73
C PHE A 34 12.23 15.66 0.54
N GLN A 35 11.16 15.92 1.30
CA GLN A 35 11.24 16.68 2.55
C GLN A 35 12.05 15.95 3.64
N CYS A 36 12.03 14.62 3.65
CA CYS A 36 12.89 13.81 4.51
C CYS A 36 14.36 13.88 4.06
N ASP A 37 14.63 13.75 2.76
CA ASP A 37 15.98 13.87 2.20
C ASP A 37 16.60 15.24 2.49
N VAL A 38 15.84 16.33 2.31
CA VAL A 38 16.31 17.69 2.63
C VAL A 38 16.76 17.80 4.09
N ARG A 39 16.06 17.13 5.02
CA ARG A 39 16.41 17.13 6.45
C ARG A 39 17.64 16.27 6.75
N LEU A 40 17.86 15.20 5.99
CA LEU A 40 18.94 14.25 6.25
C LEU A 40 20.28 14.68 5.66
N ILE A 41 20.30 15.17 4.41
CA ILE A 41 21.55 15.48 3.69
C ILE A 41 21.75 16.97 3.47
N ASN A 42 20.76 17.66 2.87
CA ASN A 42 20.59 19.10 2.65
C ASN A 42 19.77 19.31 1.35
N GLN A 43 19.34 20.55 1.10
CA GLN A 43 18.48 20.84 -0.06
C GLN A 43 19.19 20.69 -1.42
N GLN A 44 20.49 21.03 -1.52
CA GLN A 44 21.19 21.00 -2.80
C GLN A 44 21.37 19.55 -3.28
N GLU A 45 21.82 18.66 -2.38
CA GLU A 45 21.97 17.24 -2.69
C GLU A 45 20.62 16.55 -2.91
N ALA A 46 19.61 16.84 -2.09
CA ALA A 46 18.27 16.26 -2.27
C ALA A 46 17.67 16.58 -3.65
N ARG A 47 17.91 17.80 -4.17
CA ARG A 47 17.44 18.20 -5.51
C ARG A 47 18.11 17.42 -6.63
N LEU A 48 19.35 16.97 -6.44
CA LEU A 48 20.04 16.13 -7.42
C LEU A 48 19.49 14.70 -7.41
N ASN A 49 18.98 14.24 -6.27
CA ASN A 49 18.50 12.87 -6.08
C ASN A 49 17.01 12.65 -6.43
N ILE A 50 16.20 13.73 -6.51
CA ILE A 50 14.74 13.62 -6.73
C ILE A 50 14.38 13.22 -8.17
N LEU A 51 15.25 13.48 -9.15
CA LEU A 51 14.98 13.20 -10.56
C LEU A 51 15.82 12.01 -11.06
N PRO A 52 15.26 11.14 -11.92
CA PRO A 52 13.89 11.17 -12.46
C PRO A 52 12.83 10.77 -11.41
N LEU A 53 11.63 11.32 -11.56
CA LEU A 53 10.51 10.98 -10.67
C LEU A 53 10.18 9.49 -10.80
N LYS A 54 10.30 8.76 -9.70
CA LYS A 54 9.89 7.35 -9.64
C LYS A 54 8.37 7.29 -9.67
N ARG A 55 7.83 6.36 -10.45
CA ARG A 55 6.39 6.10 -10.49
C ARG A 55 6.00 5.35 -9.20
N THR A 56 5.10 5.93 -8.41
CA THR A 56 4.49 5.26 -7.24
C THR A 56 3.35 4.37 -7.72
N GLU A 57 3.67 3.15 -8.16
CA GLU A 57 2.67 2.19 -8.67
C GLU A 57 1.78 1.57 -7.58
N HIS A 58 2.10 1.82 -6.32
CA HIS A 58 1.53 1.19 -5.13
C HIS A 58 0.23 1.85 -4.60
N ILE A 59 -0.14 3.01 -5.14
CA ILE A 59 -1.44 3.63 -4.84
C ILE A 59 -2.41 3.28 -5.97
N HIS A 60 -3.46 2.53 -5.66
CA HIS A 60 -4.43 2.04 -6.61
C HIS A 60 -5.75 2.81 -6.53
N THR A 61 -6.31 3.14 -7.69
CA THR A 61 -7.64 3.74 -7.77
C THR A 61 -8.70 2.65 -7.86
N GLY A 62 -9.59 2.53 -6.86
CA GLY A 62 -10.68 1.55 -6.88
C GLY A 62 -11.44 1.40 -5.57
N ASN A 63 -12.43 0.50 -5.57
CA ASN A 63 -13.26 0.24 -4.38
C ASN A 63 -12.62 -0.83 -3.49
N ALA A 64 -12.09 -0.42 -2.34
CA ALA A 64 -11.44 -1.31 -1.38
C ALA A 64 -12.33 -2.47 -0.89
N LEU A 65 -13.67 -2.33 -0.89
CA LEU A 65 -14.57 -3.42 -0.48
C LEU A 65 -14.83 -4.47 -1.57
N ARG A 66 -14.41 -4.19 -2.81
CA ARG A 66 -14.56 -5.12 -3.95
C ARG A 66 -13.24 -5.70 -4.45
N MET A 67 -12.14 -4.99 -4.22
CA MET A 67 -10.80 -5.38 -4.66
C MET A 67 -10.19 -6.41 -3.72
N ASP A 68 -9.37 -7.30 -4.27
CA ASP A 68 -8.53 -8.21 -3.49
C ASP A 68 -7.31 -7.44 -2.95
N TRP A 69 -7.21 -7.34 -1.62
CA TRP A 69 -6.13 -6.60 -0.96
C TRP A 69 -4.78 -7.27 -1.16
N LEU A 70 -4.74 -8.59 -1.35
CA LEU A 70 -3.49 -9.33 -1.56
C LEU A 70 -2.85 -9.02 -2.92
N THR A 71 -3.65 -8.60 -3.90
CA THR A 71 -3.13 -8.12 -5.19
C THR A 71 -2.54 -6.71 -5.11
N VAL A 72 -2.91 -5.95 -4.08
CA VAL A 72 -2.44 -4.58 -3.86
C VAL A 72 -1.21 -4.59 -2.95
N CYS A 73 -1.31 -5.25 -1.80
CA CYS A 73 -0.22 -5.44 -0.86
C CYS A 73 0.00 -6.95 -0.67
N PRO A 74 0.89 -7.58 -1.46
CA PRO A 74 1.16 -8.99 -1.30
C PRO A 74 1.77 -9.26 0.09
N PRO A 75 1.45 -10.41 0.71
CA PRO A 75 2.01 -10.76 2.00
C PRO A 75 3.52 -10.91 1.86
N ALA A 76 4.27 -10.43 2.85
CA ALA A 76 5.72 -10.48 2.82
C ALA A 76 6.23 -11.93 2.94
N THR A 77 6.34 -12.61 1.81
CA THR A 77 6.98 -13.92 1.69
C THR A 77 8.04 -13.82 0.60
N GLN A 78 9.30 -13.84 1.03
CA GLN A 78 10.54 -14.01 0.28
C GLN A 78 10.53 -13.56 -1.19
N SER A 79 11.07 -12.35 -1.42
CA SER A 79 11.78 -11.93 -2.63
C SER A 79 11.54 -12.79 -3.88
N GLU A 80 10.65 -12.36 -4.77
CA GLU A 80 10.80 -12.73 -6.16
C GLU A 80 12.14 -12.17 -6.63
N GLN A 81 13.08 -13.09 -6.86
CA GLN A 81 14.29 -12.81 -7.59
C GLN A 81 13.88 -12.22 -8.94
N GLN A 82 14.03 -10.91 -9.12
CA GLN A 82 14.20 -10.35 -10.44
C GLN A 82 15.56 -10.85 -10.98
N THR A 83 15.58 -12.08 -11.50
CA THR A 83 16.71 -12.58 -12.29
C THR A 83 16.64 -11.89 -13.64
N GLY A 84 17.41 -10.84 -13.80
CA GLY A 84 17.45 -10.06 -15.03
C GLY A 84 18.78 -9.35 -15.20
N ASP A 85 19.91 -10.03 -14.97
CA ASP A 85 21.17 -9.60 -15.55
C ASP A 85 21.94 -10.79 -16.15
N LEU A 86 22.29 -10.66 -17.43
CA LEU A 86 22.74 -11.70 -18.35
C LEU A 86 24.26 -11.90 -18.32
N ILE A 87 24.90 -11.90 -17.15
CA ILE A 87 26.33 -12.18 -17.07
C ILE A 87 26.59 -13.11 -15.89
N GLY A 88 26.83 -14.38 -16.23
CA GLY A 88 27.06 -15.46 -15.28
C GLY A 88 28.33 -15.24 -14.46
N VAL A 89 28.14 -15.09 -13.15
CA VAL A 89 29.12 -15.42 -12.13
C VAL A 89 28.34 -16.09 -10.99
N GLU A 90 28.62 -17.37 -10.77
CA GLU A 90 28.08 -18.15 -9.64
C GLU A 90 28.55 -17.50 -8.31
N PRO A 91 27.66 -17.29 -7.32
CA PRO A 91 28.09 -16.77 -6.03
C PRO A 91 28.65 -17.89 -5.15
N ASP A 92 29.83 -17.60 -4.62
CA ASP A 92 30.49 -18.25 -3.48
C ASP A 92 29.48 -18.47 -2.33
N GLN A 93 29.46 -19.68 -1.76
CA GLN A 93 28.56 -20.08 -0.67
C GLN A 93 29.04 -19.45 0.65
N GLY A 94 28.75 -18.15 0.82
CA GLY A 94 28.83 -17.44 2.08
C GLY A 94 27.60 -17.72 2.96
N GLU A 95 27.85 -17.91 4.26
CA GLU A 95 26.92 -18.14 5.36
C GLU A 95 25.46 -17.69 5.12
N ILE A 96 24.53 -18.65 5.27
CA ILE A 96 23.10 -18.39 5.33
C ILE A 96 22.81 -17.69 6.68
N ASP A 97 22.85 -16.37 6.68
CA ASP A 97 22.33 -15.57 7.78
C ASP A 97 20.80 -15.66 7.76
N SER A 98 20.27 -16.65 8.47
CA SER A 98 18.84 -16.99 8.51
C SER A 98 18.01 -16.04 9.39
N SER A 99 18.44 -14.79 9.59
CA SER A 99 17.54 -13.73 10.04
C SER A 99 16.91 -13.06 8.81
N ALA A 100 16.05 -13.80 8.11
CA ALA A 100 15.10 -13.14 7.21
C ALA A 100 14.37 -12.11 8.07
N ALA A 101 14.69 -10.82 7.87
CA ALA A 101 14.09 -9.74 8.65
C ALA A 101 12.58 -9.92 8.58
N GLU A 102 11.94 -10.11 9.73
CA GLU A 102 10.49 -10.20 9.81
C GLU A 102 9.93 -8.89 9.26
N VAL A 103 9.33 -8.96 8.07
CA VAL A 103 8.66 -7.82 7.46
C VAL A 103 7.28 -7.75 8.08
N GLU A 104 7.02 -6.69 8.82
CA GLU A 104 5.73 -6.42 9.42
C GLU A 104 4.85 -5.62 8.46
N THR A 105 3.64 -6.10 8.20
CA THR A 105 2.64 -5.38 7.41
C THR A 105 1.63 -4.71 8.34
N TYR A 106 1.50 -3.39 8.21
CA TYR A 106 0.56 -2.60 8.98
C TYR A 106 -0.60 -2.14 8.08
N ILE A 107 -1.83 -2.38 8.52
CA ILE A 107 -3.04 -1.85 7.85
C ILE A 107 -3.52 -0.66 8.66
N CYS A 108 -3.52 0.52 8.03
CA CYS A 108 -4.01 1.75 8.62
C CYS A 108 -4.90 2.52 7.63
N GLY A 109 -5.81 3.31 8.17
CA GLY A 109 -6.70 4.11 7.35
C GLY A 109 -7.81 4.75 8.17
N ASN A 110 -8.55 5.65 7.52
CA ASN A 110 -9.76 6.24 8.08
C ASN A 110 -10.90 6.04 7.07
N PRO A 111 -11.52 4.83 7.05
CA PRO A 111 -12.55 4.54 6.07
C PRO A 111 -13.80 5.40 6.29
N PRO A 112 -14.66 5.55 5.27
CA PRO A 112 -15.85 6.38 5.36
C PRO A 112 -16.89 5.82 6.35
N TYR A 113 -17.33 6.66 7.28
CA TYR A 113 -18.43 6.36 8.21
C TYR A 113 -19.77 6.73 7.57
N LEU A 114 -20.63 5.73 7.36
CA LEU A 114 -21.99 5.95 6.88
C LEU A 114 -22.92 4.96 7.58
N GLY A 115 -23.76 5.47 8.46
CA GLY A 115 -24.77 4.66 9.15
C GLY A 115 -25.75 4.00 8.18
N SER A 116 -26.29 2.86 8.56
CA SER A 116 -27.19 2.03 7.72
C SER A 116 -28.38 2.75 7.09
N ARG A 117 -28.87 3.84 7.71
CA ARG A 117 -30.00 4.64 7.20
C ARG A 117 -29.62 5.62 6.08
N VAL A 118 -28.36 6.02 5.99
CA VAL A 118 -27.88 7.04 5.04
C VAL A 118 -27.05 6.47 3.89
N GLN A 119 -26.80 5.16 3.89
CA GLN A 119 -26.10 4.47 2.80
C GLN A 119 -26.96 4.44 1.54
N ASP A 120 -26.35 4.78 0.40
CA ASP A 120 -26.91 4.57 -0.92
C ASP A 120 -26.93 3.07 -1.29
N GLU A 121 -27.64 2.73 -2.35
CA GLU A 121 -27.81 1.34 -2.78
C GLU A 121 -26.49 0.68 -3.18
N LYS A 122 -25.55 1.43 -3.80
CA LYS A 122 -24.24 0.89 -4.19
C LYS A 122 -23.41 0.47 -2.98
N ARG A 123 -23.38 1.29 -1.92
CA ARG A 123 -22.69 0.98 -0.66
C ARG A 123 -23.35 -0.18 0.08
N LYS A 124 -24.68 -0.30 0.03
CA LYS A 124 -25.37 -1.46 0.57
C LYS A 124 -25.02 -2.74 -0.20
N GLU A 125 -24.92 -2.68 -1.53
CA GLU A 125 -24.45 -3.80 -2.35
C GLU A 125 -23.03 -4.22 -1.96
N ASP A 126 -22.13 -3.26 -1.75
CA ASP A 126 -20.75 -3.52 -1.31
C ASP A 126 -20.73 -4.29 0.02
N LEU A 127 -21.48 -3.82 1.02
CA LEU A 127 -21.61 -4.53 2.29
C LEU A 127 -22.29 -5.89 2.14
N GLN A 128 -23.27 -6.01 1.24
CA GLN A 128 -23.97 -7.27 1.00
C GLN A 128 -23.02 -8.36 0.52
N LEU A 129 -22.13 -8.02 -0.43
CA LEU A 129 -21.15 -8.94 -0.99
C LEU A 129 -20.24 -9.55 0.09
N LEU A 130 -19.84 -8.73 1.07
CA LEU A 130 -18.95 -9.14 2.16
C LEU A 130 -19.69 -9.82 3.31
N ALA A 131 -20.80 -9.22 3.76
CA ALA A 131 -21.42 -9.54 5.04
C ALA A 131 -22.60 -10.52 4.93
N ALA A 132 -23.32 -10.58 3.81
CA ALA A 132 -24.59 -11.32 3.76
C ALA A 132 -24.45 -12.83 3.98
N LYS A 133 -23.29 -13.40 3.60
CA LYS A 133 -22.97 -14.82 3.83
C LYS A 133 -22.51 -15.10 5.27
N ARG A 134 -22.00 -14.09 5.99
CA ARG A 134 -21.37 -14.23 7.31
C ARG A 134 -22.30 -13.76 8.46
N ILE A 135 -23.18 -12.77 8.22
CA ILE A 135 -23.93 -12.06 9.27
C ILE A 135 -25.41 -11.91 8.88
N LYS A 136 -26.33 -12.45 9.69
CA LYS A 136 -27.78 -12.37 9.45
C LYS A 136 -28.34 -10.95 9.47
N LYS A 137 -27.86 -10.09 10.37
CA LYS A 137 -28.30 -8.68 10.52
C LYS A 137 -27.33 -7.68 9.86
N TRP A 138 -26.74 -8.04 8.73
CA TRP A 138 -25.74 -7.19 8.07
C TRP A 138 -26.27 -5.81 7.64
N LYS A 139 -27.57 -5.69 7.34
CA LYS A 139 -28.20 -4.43 6.89
C LYS A 139 -28.17 -3.30 7.93
N SER A 140 -27.94 -3.62 9.22
CA SER A 140 -27.82 -2.59 10.25
C SER A 140 -26.39 -2.10 10.47
N LEU A 141 -25.40 -2.69 9.80
CA LEU A 141 -23.99 -2.32 9.95
C LEU A 141 -23.72 -0.93 9.35
N ASP A 142 -22.80 -0.20 9.99
CA ASP A 142 -22.19 0.98 9.39
C ASP A 142 -21.29 0.58 8.23
N TYR A 143 -21.14 1.45 7.23
CA TYR A 143 -20.33 1.19 6.06
C TYR A 143 -18.85 0.94 6.40
N VAL A 144 -18.33 1.57 7.45
CA VAL A 144 -16.96 1.33 7.95
C VAL A 144 -16.72 -0.15 8.33
N ALA A 145 -17.77 -0.89 8.71
CA ALA A 145 -17.65 -2.31 9.06
C ALA A 145 -17.17 -3.17 7.89
N GLY A 146 -17.36 -2.72 6.64
CA GLY A 146 -16.85 -3.42 5.45
C GLY A 146 -15.34 -3.61 5.49
N TRP A 147 -14.57 -2.62 5.97
CA TRP A 147 -13.11 -2.72 6.06
C TRP A 147 -12.66 -3.75 7.10
N TYR A 148 -13.37 -3.87 8.21
CA TYR A 148 -13.10 -4.92 9.20
C TYR A 148 -13.42 -6.32 8.69
N LEU A 149 -14.46 -6.45 7.86
CA LEU A 149 -14.82 -7.73 7.23
C LEU A 149 -13.86 -8.13 6.12
N GLN A 150 -13.27 -7.15 5.43
CA GLN A 150 -12.30 -7.37 4.37
C GLN A 150 -10.90 -7.67 4.91
N ALA A 151 -10.54 -7.07 6.05
CA ALA A 151 -9.28 -7.31 6.73
C ALA A 151 -9.23 -8.64 7.53
N ALA A 152 -10.38 -9.31 7.70
CA ALA A 152 -10.56 -10.50 8.53
C ALA A 152 -10.70 -11.80 7.71
#